data_AF-A0A1D1ZN86-F1
#
_entry.id   AF-A0A1D1ZN86-F1
#
_cell.length_a   1.000
_cell.length_b   1.000
_cell.length_c   1.000
_cell.angle_alpha   90.00
_cell.angle_beta   90.00
_cell.angle_gamma   90.00
#
_symmetry.space_group_name_H-M   'P 1'
#
loop_
_entity.id
_entity.type
_entity.pdbx_description
1 polymer ?
#
loop_
_entity_poly.entity_id
_entity_poly.type
_entity_poly.pdbx_seq_one_letter_code
_entity_poly.pdbx_strand_id
1 'polypeptide(L)'
;MAGLASHLTLRPMPVPTRHKFSARLVPSRRQKPFVRAAYASGAGEDPYKILELPRSADSTAILRAYRNKLREAKGNENATARIENAHSQIMMSSLSTRLQGKSDVGKEILYADRAKIFPWRPRVYPANRKLLMYSAIAQALFLAYGVFNPSLTLPIVYGAMGGAVGQLLKQNEINPPPPPGAEAGAGGGMKNVLRGFFLAFLATSLGCLFTFTIPDGIASATGRVLPFWFYQNQNTLLTLGTTVLNFLSVAFFR
;
A
#
# COMPACT_ATOMS: atom_id res chain seq x y z
N MET A 1 10.41 -59.24 52.58
CA MET A 1 10.66 -59.78 51.21
C MET A 1 10.48 -58.64 50.22
N ALA A 2 11.31 -58.68 49.16
CA ALA A 2 11.61 -57.67 48.15
C ALA A 2 10.43 -56.84 47.59
N GLY A 3 10.71 -55.60 47.17
CA GLY A 3 9.75 -54.83 46.36
C GLY A 3 10.13 -53.40 45.98
N LEU A 4 11.20 -53.24 45.19
CA LEU A 4 11.44 -52.17 44.20
C LEU A 4 11.30 -50.69 44.61
N ALA A 5 12.46 -50.08 44.89
CA ALA A 5 12.71 -48.66 44.80
C ALA A 5 12.79 -48.21 43.33
N SER A 6 11.80 -47.45 42.88
CA SER A 6 11.80 -46.80 41.56
C SER A 6 12.48 -45.43 41.66
N HIS A 7 13.77 -45.37 41.33
CA HIS A 7 14.52 -44.13 41.12
C HIS A 7 13.97 -43.38 39.89
N LEU A 8 13.12 -42.38 40.13
CA LEU A 8 12.78 -41.36 39.13
C LEU A 8 13.88 -40.29 39.14
N THR A 9 14.87 -40.46 38.27
CA THR A 9 15.87 -39.44 37.96
C THR A 9 15.22 -38.33 37.13
N LEU A 10 14.88 -37.22 37.79
CA LEU A 10 14.51 -35.98 37.12
C LEU A 10 15.70 -35.46 36.32
N ARG A 11 15.63 -35.58 34.98
CA ARG A 11 16.55 -34.89 34.08
C ARG A 11 16.27 -33.38 34.15
N PRO A 12 17.27 -32.52 34.41
CA PRO A 12 17.07 -31.08 34.34
C PRO A 12 16.81 -30.68 32.88
N MET A 13 15.74 -29.92 32.65
CA MET A 13 15.45 -29.34 31.33
C MET A 13 16.49 -28.26 31.00
N PRO A 14 16.94 -28.17 29.73
CA PRO A 14 17.83 -27.10 29.31
C PRO A 14 17.09 -25.76 29.32
N VAL A 15 17.65 -24.81 30.06
CA VAL A 15 17.21 -23.40 30.10
C VAL A 15 17.41 -22.80 28.70
N PRO A 16 16.40 -22.15 28.09
CA PRO A 16 16.60 -21.47 26.83
C PRO A 16 17.50 -20.25 27.03
N THR A 17 18.71 -20.32 26.47
CA THR A 17 19.66 -19.21 26.39
C THR A 17 19.04 -18.05 25.63
N ARG A 18 18.88 -16.93 26.34
CA ARG A 18 18.38 -15.65 25.85
C ARG A 18 19.34 -15.10 24.80
N HIS A 19 19.08 -15.37 23.52
CA HIS A 19 19.80 -14.74 22.42
C HIS A 19 19.56 -13.22 22.46
N LYS A 20 20.58 -12.48 22.92
CA LYS A 20 20.62 -11.02 22.81
C LYS A 20 20.78 -10.69 21.33
N PHE A 21 19.67 -10.40 20.65
CA PHE A 21 19.69 -9.71 19.36
C PHE A 21 20.22 -8.29 19.59
N SER A 22 21.53 -8.13 19.50
CA SER A 22 22.16 -6.82 19.35
C SER A 22 21.95 -6.38 17.91
N ALA A 23 20.78 -5.80 17.63
CA ALA A 23 20.52 -5.12 16.37
C ALA A 23 21.34 -3.82 16.38
N ARG A 24 22.59 -3.92 15.94
CA ARG A 24 23.40 -2.75 15.57
C ARG A 24 22.68 -2.09 14.39
N LEU A 25 21.91 -1.05 14.67
CA LEU A 25 21.33 -0.16 13.67
C LEU A 25 22.48 0.51 12.93
N VAL A 26 22.92 -0.11 11.83
CA VAL A 26 23.70 0.58 10.82
C VAL A 26 22.75 1.60 10.20
N PRO A 27 23.01 2.92 10.31
CA PRO A 27 22.25 3.88 9.53
C PRO A 27 22.58 3.61 8.07
N SER A 28 21.71 2.86 7.39
CA SER A 28 21.73 2.74 5.94
C SER A 28 21.35 4.12 5.40
N ARG A 29 22.35 4.99 5.31
CA ARG A 29 22.30 6.19 4.50
C ARG A 29 22.19 5.68 3.06
N ARG A 30 20.95 5.43 2.63
CA ARG A 30 20.59 5.23 1.22
C ARG A 30 20.93 6.51 0.48
N GLN A 31 22.21 6.70 0.20
CA GLN A 31 22.61 7.46 -0.97
C GLN A 31 22.03 6.69 -2.13
N LYS A 32 20.94 7.22 -2.68
CA LYS A 32 20.46 6.81 -4.00
C LYS A 32 21.68 6.87 -4.90
N PRO A 33 22.08 5.78 -5.58
CA PRO A 33 23.03 5.93 -6.66
C PRO A 33 22.33 6.82 -7.68
N PHE A 34 22.69 8.09 -7.70
CA PHE A 34 22.46 8.92 -8.86
C PHE A 34 23.36 8.26 -9.91
N VAL A 35 22.81 7.34 -10.69
CA VAL A 35 23.46 6.87 -11.89
C VAL A 35 23.46 8.06 -12.83
N ARG A 36 24.46 8.93 -12.67
CA ARG A 36 24.93 9.76 -13.75
C ARG A 36 25.49 8.78 -14.76
N ALA A 37 24.67 8.42 -15.75
CA ALA A 37 25.22 7.93 -17.00
C ALA A 37 26.23 8.99 -17.45
N ALA A 38 27.51 8.65 -17.40
CA ALA A 38 28.56 9.49 -17.94
C ALA A 38 28.45 9.41 -19.46
N TYR A 39 27.58 10.21 -20.06
CA TYR A 39 27.69 10.54 -21.47
C TYR A 39 28.79 11.58 -21.60
N ALA A 40 29.78 11.28 -22.43
CA ALA A 40 30.81 12.22 -22.82
C ALA A 40 30.14 13.55 -23.21
N SER A 41 30.44 14.59 -22.45
CA SER A 41 30.03 15.94 -22.77
C SER A 41 30.78 16.37 -24.03
N GLY A 42 30.20 16.10 -25.19
CA GLY A 42 30.42 16.91 -26.38
C GLY A 42 29.84 18.29 -26.08
N ALA A 43 30.59 19.11 -25.36
CA ALA A 43 30.31 20.52 -25.21
C ALA A 43 30.52 21.17 -26.58
N GLY A 44 29.46 21.55 -27.27
CA GLY A 44 29.57 22.42 -28.44
C GLY A 44 28.33 22.56 -29.31
N GLU A 45 27.53 21.51 -29.49
CA GLU A 45 26.47 21.52 -30.50
C GLU A 45 25.07 21.31 -29.90
N ASP A 46 24.10 22.13 -30.36
CA ASP A 46 22.70 21.96 -30.01
C ASP A 46 22.18 20.62 -30.60
N PRO A 47 21.64 19.69 -29.79
CA PRO A 47 21.20 18.38 -30.29
C PRO A 47 20.02 18.47 -31.26
N TYR A 48 19.24 19.54 -31.17
CA TYR A 48 18.17 19.86 -32.12
C TYR A 48 18.69 20.28 -33.49
N LYS A 49 19.88 20.87 -33.58
CA LYS A 49 20.52 21.23 -34.86
C LYS A 49 21.07 20.00 -35.58
N ILE A 50 21.63 19.04 -34.85
CA ILE A 50 22.13 17.76 -35.39
C ILE A 50 20.99 16.94 -36.04
N LEU A 51 19.78 17.02 -35.46
CA LEU A 51 18.58 16.37 -35.99
C LEU A 51 17.75 17.29 -36.92
N GLU A 52 18.21 18.52 -37.19
CA GLU A 52 17.54 19.52 -38.04
C GLU A 52 16.07 19.79 -37.63
N LEU A 53 15.81 19.86 -36.32
CA LEU A 53 14.48 20.06 -35.76
C LEU A 53 14.37 21.37 -34.97
N PRO A 54 13.19 22.02 -34.96
CA PRO A 54 12.93 23.11 -34.04
C PRO A 54 12.87 22.59 -32.60
N ARG A 55 13.23 23.44 -31.62
CA ARG A 55 13.20 23.09 -30.18
C ARG A 55 11.79 22.76 -29.65
N SER A 56 10.74 23.17 -30.37
CA SER A 56 9.34 22.89 -30.07
C SER A 56 8.78 21.65 -30.76
N ALA A 57 9.61 20.83 -31.40
CA ALA A 57 9.15 19.66 -32.15
C ALA A 57 8.53 18.59 -31.22
N ASP A 58 7.44 17.99 -31.70
CA ASP A 58 6.78 16.88 -31.02
C ASP A 58 7.64 15.61 -30.96
N SER A 59 7.36 14.75 -29.98
CA SER A 59 8.06 13.47 -29.78
C SER A 59 8.05 12.56 -31.02
N THR A 60 6.97 12.61 -31.80
CA THR A 60 6.81 11.84 -33.05
C THR A 60 7.69 12.39 -34.17
N ALA A 61 7.88 13.72 -34.23
CA ALA A 61 8.77 14.38 -35.20
C ALA A 61 10.24 14.09 -34.88
N ILE A 62 10.61 14.08 -33.59
CA ILE A 62 11.96 13.72 -33.12
C ILE A 62 12.33 12.30 -33.54
N LEU A 63 11.42 11.33 -33.34
CA LEU A 63 11.64 9.92 -33.73
C LEU A 63 11.76 9.74 -35.24
N ARG A 64 10.98 10.48 -36.03
CA ARG A 64 11.05 10.43 -37.51
C ARG A 64 12.39 10.97 -38.01
N ALA A 65 12.83 12.14 -37.52
CA ALA A 65 14.10 12.72 -37.91
C ALA A 65 15.29 11.83 -37.51
N TYR A 66 15.25 11.28 -36.30
CA TYR A 66 16.26 10.32 -35.83
C TYR A 66 16.41 9.12 -36.77
N ARG A 67 15.29 8.47 -37.13
CA ARG A 67 15.31 7.31 -38.04
C ARG A 67 15.81 7.65 -39.44
N ASN A 68 15.46 8.83 -39.95
CA ASN A 68 15.91 9.29 -41.26
C ASN A 68 17.42 9.56 -41.26
N LYS A 69 17.93 10.30 -40.27
CA LYS A 69 19.36 10.61 -40.13
C LYS A 69 20.21 9.37 -39.85
N LEU A 70 19.70 8.41 -39.07
CA LEU A 70 20.39 7.15 -38.84
C LEU A 70 20.52 6.32 -40.13
N ARG A 71 19.51 6.39 -41.01
CA ARG A 71 19.55 5.74 -42.32
C ARG A 71 20.56 6.40 -43.26
N GLU A 72 20.68 7.72 -43.22
CA GLU A 72 21.64 8.51 -44.01
C GLU A 72 23.08 8.33 -43.53
N ALA A 73 23.29 8.17 -42.21
CA ALA A 73 24.61 7.98 -41.61
C ALA A 73 25.08 6.51 -41.62
N LYS A 74 24.32 5.59 -42.21
CA LYS A 74 24.63 4.16 -42.22
C LYS A 74 25.93 3.92 -43.01
N GLY A 75 26.97 3.49 -42.29
CA GLY A 75 28.32 3.28 -42.83
C GLY A 75 29.40 4.18 -42.21
N ASN A 76 29.01 5.25 -41.51
CA ASN A 76 29.94 6.15 -40.80
C ASN A 76 29.71 6.08 -39.28
N GLU A 77 30.52 5.28 -38.58
CA GLU A 77 30.39 5.04 -37.13
C GLU A 77 30.46 6.33 -36.29
N ASN A 78 31.28 7.29 -36.72
CA ASN A 78 31.40 8.59 -36.06
C ASN A 78 30.14 9.45 -36.19
N ALA A 79 29.41 9.34 -37.31
CA ALA A 79 28.19 10.09 -37.55
C ALA A 79 26.99 9.46 -36.83
N THR A 80 26.92 8.13 -36.80
CA THR A 80 25.87 7.41 -36.06
C THR A 80 25.97 7.67 -34.57
N ALA A 81 27.17 7.63 -33.99
CA ALA A 81 27.39 7.93 -32.58
C ALA A 81 26.96 9.36 -32.20
N ARG A 82 27.16 10.34 -33.10
CA ARG A 82 26.70 11.72 -32.87
C ARG A 82 25.17 11.82 -32.86
N ILE A 83 24.50 11.15 -33.78
CA ILE A 83 23.04 11.15 -33.88
C ILE A 83 22.41 10.46 -32.67
N GLU A 84 22.97 9.34 -32.21
CA GLU A 84 22.53 8.61 -31.03
C GLU A 84 22.73 9.42 -29.74
N ASN A 85 23.86 10.13 -29.62
CA ASN A 85 24.12 11.03 -28.51
C ASN A 85 23.14 12.22 -28.49
N ALA A 86 22.87 12.84 -29.64
CA ALA A 86 21.92 13.94 -29.75
C ALA A 86 20.49 13.51 -29.36
N HIS A 87 20.04 12.36 -29.85
CA HIS A 87 18.74 11.79 -29.48
C HIS A 87 18.66 11.47 -27.98
N SER A 88 19.71 10.86 -27.41
CA SER A 88 19.79 10.56 -25.98
C SER A 88 19.74 11.81 -25.10
N GLN A 89 20.40 12.90 -25.50
CA GLN A 89 20.36 14.18 -24.81
C GLN A 89 18.97 14.82 -24.83
N ILE A 90 18.27 14.80 -25.97
CA ILE A 90 16.89 15.30 -26.07
C ILE A 90 15.97 14.50 -25.15
N MET A 91 16.07 13.17 -25.18
CA MET A 91 15.26 12.30 -24.33
C MET A 91 15.52 12.55 -22.84
N MET A 92 16.79 12.69 -22.43
CA MET A 92 17.15 13.00 -21.04
C MET A 92 16.73 14.40 -20.62
N SER A 93 16.84 15.40 -21.50
CA SER A 93 16.35 16.76 -21.21
C SER A 93 14.85 16.76 -20.98
N SER A 94 14.09 16.03 -21.81
CA SER A 94 12.63 15.89 -21.66
C SER A 94 12.25 15.21 -20.35
N LEU A 95 12.99 14.18 -19.93
CA LEU A 95 12.80 13.48 -18.66
C LEU A 95 13.13 14.39 -17.47
N SER A 96 14.22 15.16 -17.56
CA SER A 96 14.61 16.11 -16.51
C SER A 96 13.59 17.23 -16.32
N THR A 97 13.00 17.74 -17.41
CA THR A 97 11.93 18.74 -17.40
C THR A 97 10.66 18.20 -16.75
N ARG A 98 10.30 16.94 -17.03
CA ARG A 98 9.18 16.23 -16.37
C ARG A 98 9.43 16.05 -14.88
N LEU A 99 10.63 15.63 -14.49
CA LEU A 99 11.02 15.49 -13.08
C LEU A 99 10.99 16.82 -12.32
N GLN A 100 11.32 17.92 -12.98
CA GLN A 100 11.25 19.28 -12.43
C GLN A 100 9.82 19.86 -12.41
N GLY A 101 8.83 19.18 -12.99
CA GLY A 101 7.44 19.63 -13.01
C GLY A 101 7.15 20.80 -13.96
N LYS A 102 8.04 21.07 -14.93
CA LYS A 102 7.94 22.20 -15.87
C LYS A 102 7.32 21.81 -17.23
N SER A 103 6.77 20.61 -17.36
CA SER A 103 6.15 20.15 -18.60
C SER A 103 4.66 20.45 -18.61
N ASP A 104 4.13 20.89 -19.75
CA ASP A 104 2.71 21.16 -20.02
C ASP A 104 1.85 19.88 -20.14
N VAL A 105 2.21 18.87 -19.37
CA VAL A 105 1.59 17.54 -19.41
C VAL A 105 0.72 17.37 -18.17
N GLY A 106 -0.47 16.78 -18.33
CA GLY A 106 -1.42 16.53 -17.25
C GLY A 106 -0.78 15.87 -16.02
N LYS A 107 -1.27 16.25 -14.83
CA LYS A 107 -0.69 15.86 -13.53
C LYS A 107 -0.64 14.34 -13.34
N GLU A 108 -1.60 13.63 -13.91
CA GLU A 108 -1.70 12.18 -13.92
C GLU A 108 -0.56 11.51 -14.68
N ILE A 109 -0.07 12.12 -15.77
CA ILE A 109 1.07 11.65 -16.54
C ILE A 109 2.37 12.10 -15.86
N LEU A 110 2.42 13.33 -15.35
CA LEU A 110 3.58 13.88 -14.63
C LEU A 110 3.99 13.03 -13.42
N TYR A 111 3.00 12.44 -12.74
CA TYR A 111 3.21 11.63 -11.54
C TYR A 111 3.07 10.12 -11.76
N ALA A 112 2.92 9.64 -12.99
CA ALA A 112 2.83 8.22 -13.31
C ALA A 112 4.10 7.45 -12.86
N ASP A 113 5.27 8.09 -12.97
CA ASP A 113 6.57 7.51 -12.63
C ASP A 113 6.97 7.68 -11.15
N ARG A 114 6.15 8.34 -10.32
CA ARG A 114 6.42 8.40 -8.88
C ARG A 114 6.20 7.00 -8.28
N ALA A 115 7.31 6.31 -8.02
CA ALA A 115 7.33 5.03 -7.34
C ALA A 115 6.49 5.08 -6.06
N LYS A 116 5.47 4.21 -6.00
CA LYS A 116 4.59 4.12 -4.84
C LYS A 116 5.39 3.52 -3.68
N ILE A 117 5.66 4.32 -2.64
CA ILE A 117 6.46 3.92 -1.46
C ILE A 117 5.91 2.63 -0.83
N PHE A 118 4.59 2.47 -0.80
CA PHE A 118 3.93 1.25 -0.32
C PHE A 118 3.08 0.62 -1.42
N PRO A 119 3.40 -0.61 -1.86
CA PRO A 119 2.63 -1.30 -2.88
C PRO A 119 1.26 -1.79 -2.36
N TRP A 120 1.12 -2.00 -1.04
CA TRP A 120 -0.08 -2.54 -0.38
C TRP A 120 -0.98 -1.50 0.30
N ARG A 121 -0.80 -0.20 0.06
CA ARG A 121 -1.66 0.82 0.70
C ARG A 121 -3.13 0.66 0.28
N PRO A 122 -4.09 0.88 1.20
CA PRO A 122 -5.49 1.02 0.85
C PRO A 122 -5.66 2.11 -0.21
N ARG A 123 -6.45 1.84 -1.25
CA ARG A 123 -6.76 2.85 -2.27
C ARG A 123 -8.20 3.32 -2.11
N VAL A 124 -8.43 4.60 -2.37
CA VAL A 124 -9.80 5.14 -2.41
C VAL A 124 -10.52 4.53 -3.61
N TYR A 125 -11.60 3.82 -3.34
CA TYR A 125 -12.48 3.22 -4.32
C TYR A 125 -13.90 3.19 -3.73
N PRO A 126 -14.82 4.06 -4.20
CA PRO A 126 -16.18 4.08 -3.68
C PRO A 126 -16.90 2.76 -3.96
N ALA A 127 -17.61 2.23 -2.96
CA ALA A 127 -18.41 1.01 -3.11
C ALA A 127 -19.66 1.25 -3.98
N ASN A 128 -20.16 0.15 -4.57
CA ASN A 128 -21.45 0.15 -5.26
C ASN A 128 -22.59 0.51 -4.28
N ARG A 129 -23.59 1.27 -4.75
CA ARG A 129 -24.73 1.74 -3.93
C ARG A 129 -25.47 0.61 -3.22
N LYS A 130 -25.65 -0.54 -3.88
CA LYS A 130 -26.31 -1.72 -3.29
C LYS A 130 -25.50 -2.28 -2.12
N LEU A 131 -24.21 -2.53 -2.34
CA LEU A 131 -23.30 -3.05 -1.31
C LEU A 131 -23.15 -2.08 -0.13
N LEU A 132 -23.05 -0.78 -0.43
CA LEU A 132 -23.01 0.27 0.58
C LEU A 132 -24.25 0.21 1.48
N MET A 133 -25.45 0.11 0.89
CA MET A 133 -26.71 0.03 1.64
C MET A 133 -26.78 -1.22 2.52
N TYR A 134 -26.43 -2.40 1.99
CA TYR A 134 -26.41 -3.64 2.77
C TYR A 134 -25.40 -3.58 3.92
N SER A 135 -24.20 -3.05 3.67
CA SER A 135 -23.18 -2.88 4.71
C SER A 135 -23.62 -1.87 5.78
N ALA A 136 -24.28 -0.77 5.40
CA ALA A 136 -24.79 0.22 6.33
C ALA A 136 -25.86 -0.37 7.25
N ILE A 137 -26.83 -1.11 6.68
CA ILE A 137 -27.89 -1.77 7.45
C ILE A 137 -27.28 -2.81 8.41
N ALA A 138 -26.37 -3.64 7.93
CA ALA A 138 -25.71 -4.65 8.78
C ALA A 138 -24.97 -4.00 9.95
N GLN A 139 -24.17 -2.96 9.70
CA GLN A 139 -23.43 -2.26 10.75
C GLN A 139 -24.35 -1.52 11.73
N ALA A 140 -25.46 -0.93 11.24
CA ALA A 140 -26.45 -0.29 12.10
C ALA A 140 -27.16 -1.31 13.02
N LEU A 141 -27.47 -2.50 12.53
CA LEU A 141 -28.07 -3.57 13.34
C LEU A 141 -27.11 -4.08 14.42
N PHE A 142 -25.83 -4.27 14.09
CA PHE A 142 -24.82 -4.67 15.09
C PHE A 142 -24.56 -3.58 16.13
N LEU A 143 -24.58 -2.31 15.71
CA LEU A 143 -24.48 -1.18 16.62
C LEU A 143 -25.69 -1.13 17.57
N ALA A 144 -26.91 -1.23 17.04
CA ALA A 144 -28.12 -1.25 17.85
C ALA A 144 -28.09 -2.40 18.86
N TYR A 145 -27.67 -3.60 18.43
CA TYR A 145 -27.54 -4.76 19.32
C TYR A 145 -26.57 -4.50 20.48
N GLY A 146 -25.43 -3.85 20.23
CA GLY A 146 -24.46 -3.49 21.26
C GLY A 146 -24.89 -2.34 22.19
N VAL A 147 -25.77 -1.45 21.71
CA VAL A 147 -26.38 -0.40 22.55
C VAL A 147 -27.41 -0.99 23.51
N PHE A 148 -28.24 -1.93 23.04
CA PHE A 148 -29.24 -2.59 23.89
C PHE A 148 -28.62 -3.61 24.85
N ASN A 149 -27.45 -4.19 24.51
CA ASN A 149 -26.76 -5.19 25.31
C ASN A 149 -25.30 -4.79 25.60
N PRO A 150 -25.06 -3.77 26.43
CA PRO A 150 -23.72 -3.21 26.65
C PRO A 150 -22.77 -4.16 27.40
N SER A 151 -23.28 -5.22 28.04
CA SER A 151 -22.43 -6.20 28.71
C SER A 151 -21.77 -7.20 27.76
N LEU A 152 -22.21 -7.28 26.50
CA LEU A 152 -21.76 -8.31 25.56
C LEU A 152 -20.63 -7.77 24.68
N THR A 153 -19.61 -8.61 24.46
CA THR A 153 -18.50 -8.34 23.53
C THR A 153 -18.78 -8.86 22.12
N LEU A 154 -19.77 -9.76 21.97
CA LEU A 154 -20.23 -10.31 20.70
C LEU A 154 -20.58 -9.26 19.62
N PRO A 155 -21.24 -8.11 19.93
CA PRO A 155 -21.54 -7.08 18.94
C PRO A 155 -20.28 -6.54 18.22
N ILE A 156 -19.15 -6.47 18.92
CA ILE A 156 -17.87 -6.03 18.37
C ILE A 156 -17.38 -7.03 17.31
N VAL A 157 -17.47 -8.33 17.63
CA VAL A 157 -17.09 -9.41 16.70
C VAL A 157 -18.01 -9.43 15.49
N TYR A 158 -19.32 -9.27 15.69
CA TYR A 158 -20.27 -9.22 14.58
C TYR A 158 -20.07 -7.99 13.69
N GLY A 159 -19.78 -6.82 14.26
CA GLY A 159 -19.39 -5.63 13.49
C GLY A 159 -18.15 -5.85 12.63
N ALA A 160 -17.12 -6.49 13.19
CA ALA A 160 -15.91 -6.86 12.45
C ALA A 160 -16.18 -7.87 11.33
N MET A 161 -17.00 -8.90 11.61
CA MET A 161 -17.39 -9.89 10.62
C MET A 161 -18.23 -9.28 9.48
N GLY A 162 -19.18 -8.38 9.80
CA GLY A 162 -19.95 -7.65 8.80
C GLY A 162 -19.06 -6.79 7.89
N GLY A 163 -18.04 -6.15 8.47
CA GLY A 163 -17.03 -5.40 7.72
C GLY A 163 -16.19 -6.28 6.80
N ALA A 164 -15.74 -7.43 7.30
CA ALA A 164 -14.99 -8.41 6.53
C ALA A 164 -15.80 -8.93 5.34
N VAL A 165 -17.04 -9.37 5.56
CA VAL A 165 -17.92 -9.85 4.48
C VAL A 165 -18.17 -8.75 3.45
N GLY A 166 -18.47 -7.52 3.88
CA GLY A 166 -18.62 -6.38 2.97
C GLY A 166 -17.37 -6.13 2.12
N GLN A 167 -16.19 -6.21 2.71
CA GLN A 167 -14.93 -6.00 2.02
C GLN A 167 -14.58 -7.16 1.05
N LEU A 168 -14.93 -8.40 1.42
CA LEU A 168 -14.77 -9.57 0.57
C LEU A 168 -15.65 -9.49 -0.68
N LEU A 169 -16.94 -9.16 -0.50
CA LEU A 169 -17.86 -8.97 -1.62
C LEU A 169 -17.35 -7.87 -2.55
N LYS A 170 -16.91 -6.74 -1.99
CA LYS A 170 -16.32 -5.64 -2.76
C LYS A 170 -15.08 -6.06 -3.56
N GLN A 171 -14.21 -6.89 -2.99
CA GLN A 171 -12.98 -7.30 -3.67
C GLN A 171 -13.23 -8.36 -4.74
N ASN A 172 -14.24 -9.21 -4.55
CA ASN A 172 -14.67 -10.16 -5.55
C ASN A 172 -15.35 -9.46 -6.74
N GLU A 173 -16.02 -8.34 -6.54
CA GLU A 173 -16.51 -7.50 -7.65
C GLU A 173 -15.37 -6.86 -8.45
N ILE A 174 -14.28 -6.46 -7.80
CA ILE A 174 -13.15 -5.78 -8.46
C ILE A 174 -12.22 -6.76 -9.17
N ASN A 175 -11.91 -7.89 -8.52
CA ASN A 175 -11.07 -8.94 -9.10
C ASN A 175 -11.86 -10.25 -8.99
N PRO A 176 -12.69 -10.60 -9.99
CA PRO A 176 -13.48 -11.82 -9.91
C PRO A 176 -12.57 -13.04 -9.74
N PRO A 177 -12.91 -13.98 -8.82
CA PRO A 177 -12.17 -15.23 -8.72
C PRO A 177 -12.29 -16.00 -10.05
N PRO A 178 -11.23 -16.73 -10.46
CA PRO A 178 -11.31 -17.54 -11.67
C PRO A 178 -12.41 -18.60 -11.53
N PRO A 179 -13.11 -18.96 -12.63
CA PRO A 179 -14.17 -19.94 -12.58
C PRO A 179 -13.62 -21.32 -12.14
N PRO A 180 -14.43 -22.13 -11.44
CA PRO A 180 -14.02 -23.46 -11.02
C PRO A 180 -13.67 -24.30 -12.25
N GLY A 181 -12.39 -24.71 -12.36
CA GLY A 181 -11.86 -25.46 -13.50
C GLY A 181 -10.87 -24.70 -14.39
N ALA A 182 -10.65 -23.40 -14.18
CA ALA A 182 -9.58 -22.67 -14.86
C ALA A 182 -8.23 -22.88 -14.13
N GLU A 183 -7.25 -23.48 -14.81
CA GLU A 183 -5.86 -23.61 -14.33
C GLU A 183 -5.18 -22.24 -14.12
N ALA A 184 -5.77 -21.18 -14.65
CA ALA A 184 -5.33 -19.81 -14.50
C ALA A 184 -5.76 -19.22 -13.14
N GLY A 185 -4.99 -19.50 -12.09
CA GLY A 185 -4.88 -18.58 -10.95
C GLY A 185 -5.54 -19.03 -9.64
N ALA A 186 -5.23 -20.23 -9.16
CA ALA A 186 -5.64 -20.75 -7.83
C ALA A 186 -5.36 -19.80 -6.64
N GLY A 187 -4.50 -18.78 -6.79
CA GLY A 187 -4.21 -17.77 -5.77
C GLY A 187 -5.01 -16.47 -5.85
N GLY A 188 -5.84 -16.25 -6.88
CA GLY A 188 -6.58 -14.99 -7.06
C GLY A 188 -7.61 -14.73 -5.96
N GLY A 189 -8.44 -15.75 -5.68
CA GLY A 189 -9.45 -15.69 -4.62
C GLY A 189 -8.83 -15.51 -3.23
N MET A 190 -7.78 -16.26 -2.90
CA MET A 190 -7.09 -16.13 -1.61
C MET A 190 -6.47 -14.73 -1.41
N LYS A 191 -5.93 -14.12 -2.48
CA LYS A 191 -5.39 -12.75 -2.42
C LYS A 191 -6.49 -11.73 -2.14
N ASN A 192 -7.69 -11.90 -2.70
CA ASN A 192 -8.83 -11.06 -2.35
C ASN A 192 -9.20 -11.29 -0.89
N VAL A 193 -9.39 -12.55 -0.49
CA VAL A 193 -9.76 -12.90 0.88
C VAL A 193 -8.82 -12.25 1.90
N LEU A 194 -7.51 -12.43 1.72
CA LEU A 194 -6.50 -11.87 2.61
C LEU A 194 -6.52 -10.33 2.64
N ARG A 195 -6.67 -9.68 1.48
CA ARG A 195 -6.78 -8.21 1.43
C ARG A 195 -8.02 -7.73 2.14
N GLY A 196 -9.14 -8.43 2.03
CA GLY A 196 -10.43 -8.04 2.60
C GLY A 196 -10.44 -8.17 4.11
N PHE A 197 -9.99 -9.32 4.60
CA PHE A 197 -9.79 -9.54 6.03
C PHE A 197 -8.78 -8.57 6.62
N PHE A 198 -7.67 -8.27 5.93
CA PHE A 198 -6.69 -7.32 6.44
C PHE A 198 -7.25 -5.90 6.53
N LEU A 199 -8.03 -5.45 5.53
CA LEU A 199 -8.70 -4.15 5.59
C LEU A 199 -9.73 -4.08 6.73
N ALA A 200 -10.55 -5.11 6.89
CA ALA A 200 -11.54 -5.17 7.97
C ALA A 200 -10.89 -5.27 9.36
N PHE A 201 -9.82 -6.04 9.49
CA PHE A 201 -9.02 -6.11 10.71
C PHE A 201 -8.42 -4.74 11.05
N LEU A 202 -7.80 -4.07 10.07
CA LEU A 202 -7.25 -2.74 10.27
C LEU A 202 -8.33 -1.72 10.67
N ALA A 203 -9.50 -1.75 10.03
CA ALA A 203 -10.63 -0.89 10.37
C ALA A 203 -11.14 -1.16 11.80
N THR A 204 -11.23 -2.43 12.19
CA THR A 204 -11.64 -2.85 13.54
C THR A 204 -10.62 -2.41 14.59
N SER A 205 -9.32 -2.64 14.34
CA SER A 205 -8.25 -2.23 15.25
C SER A 205 -8.22 -0.71 15.40
N LEU A 206 -8.29 0.05 14.30
CA LEU A 206 -8.39 1.51 14.36
C LEU A 206 -9.65 1.94 15.11
N GLY A 207 -10.76 1.21 14.98
CA GLY A 207 -12.02 1.51 15.65
C GLY A 207 -11.88 1.43 17.15
N CYS A 208 -11.36 0.30 17.65
CA CYS A 208 -11.08 0.10 19.07
C CYS A 208 -10.06 1.11 19.61
N LEU A 209 -9.01 1.41 18.83
CA LEU A 209 -7.97 2.36 19.23
C LEU A 209 -8.54 3.77 19.38
N PHE A 210 -9.31 4.26 18.40
CA PHE A 210 -9.85 5.61 18.42
C PHE A 210 -10.91 5.83 19.49
N THR A 211 -11.77 4.86 19.76
CA THR A 211 -12.90 5.08 20.68
C THR A 211 -12.58 4.82 22.15
N PHE A 212 -11.66 3.90 22.45
CA PHE A 212 -11.36 3.54 23.83
C PHE A 212 -9.87 3.64 24.19
N THR A 213 -8.98 3.01 23.41
CA THR A 213 -7.57 2.88 23.80
C THR A 213 -6.79 4.19 23.76
N ILE A 214 -7.03 5.07 22.78
CA ILE A 214 -6.33 6.36 22.68
C ILE A 214 -6.75 7.30 23.81
N PRO A 215 -8.06 7.52 24.07
CA PRO A 215 -8.48 8.35 25.20
C PRO A 215 -7.93 7.86 26.54
N ASP A 216 -7.99 6.55 26.79
CA ASP A 216 -7.47 5.93 28.02
C ASP A 216 -5.94 6.02 28.11
N GLY A 217 -5.24 5.85 26.99
CA GLY A 217 -3.79 6.02 26.88
C GLY A 217 -3.33 7.45 27.14
N ILE A 218 -4.07 8.45 26.65
CA ILE A 218 -3.77 9.88 26.92
C ILE A 218 -4.04 10.21 28.38
N ALA A 219 -5.15 9.72 28.93
CA ALA A 219 -5.52 9.96 30.32
C ALA A 219 -4.46 9.39 31.27
N SER A 220 -4.07 8.13 31.06
CA SER A 220 -3.02 7.47 31.85
C SER A 220 -1.65 8.15 31.69
N ALA A 221 -1.26 8.55 30.47
CA ALA A 221 -0.01 9.27 30.24
C ALA A 221 0.03 10.64 30.95
N THR A 222 -1.13 11.26 31.17
CA THR A 222 -1.26 12.55 31.87
C THR A 222 -1.53 12.38 33.38
N GLY A 223 -1.59 11.14 33.88
CA GLY A 223 -1.94 10.85 35.27
C GLY A 223 -3.38 11.25 35.66
N ARG A 224 -4.27 11.37 34.67
CA ARG A 224 -5.69 11.71 34.88
C ARG A 224 -6.55 10.46 34.71
N VAL A 225 -7.66 10.41 35.44
CA VAL A 225 -8.66 9.33 35.31
C VAL A 225 -9.83 9.85 34.49
N LEU A 226 -10.31 9.04 33.54
CA LEU A 226 -11.50 9.38 32.76
C LEU A 226 -12.76 9.27 33.62
N PRO A 227 -13.84 10.00 33.27
CA PRO A 227 -15.10 9.94 34.00
C PRO A 227 -15.69 8.52 34.05
N PHE A 228 -16.42 8.19 35.11
CA PHE A 228 -17.02 6.87 35.32
C PHE A 228 -17.87 6.37 34.14
N TRP A 229 -18.63 7.27 33.48
CA TRP A 229 -19.46 6.92 32.33
C TRP A 229 -18.66 6.34 31.15
N PHE A 230 -17.38 6.70 31.02
CA PHE A 230 -16.51 6.20 29.96
C PHE A 230 -16.18 4.72 30.15
N TYR A 231 -15.83 4.33 31.38
CA TYR A 231 -15.53 2.95 31.72
C TYR A 231 -16.79 2.08 31.74
N GLN A 232 -17.92 2.62 32.22
CA GLN A 232 -19.20 1.92 32.22
C GLN A 232 -19.68 1.54 30.81
N ASN A 233 -19.40 2.40 29.82
CA ASN A 233 -19.85 2.21 28.44
C ASN A 233 -18.73 1.67 27.51
N GLN A 234 -17.70 1.03 28.06
CA GLN A 234 -16.54 0.53 27.30
C GLN A 234 -16.95 -0.29 26.06
N ASN A 235 -17.79 -1.30 26.23
CA ASN A 235 -18.19 -2.18 25.11
C ASN A 235 -19.03 -1.46 24.07
N THR A 236 -19.88 -0.50 24.47
CA THR A 236 -20.69 0.30 23.55
C THR A 236 -19.81 1.24 22.73
N LEU A 237 -18.81 1.88 23.35
CA LEU A 237 -17.83 2.72 22.67
C LEU A 237 -16.97 1.91 21.69
N LEU A 238 -16.55 0.71 22.08
CA LEU A 238 -15.83 -0.21 21.20
C LEU A 238 -16.70 -0.68 20.02
N THR A 239 -17.97 -0.98 20.26
CA THR A 239 -18.92 -1.37 19.20
C THR A 239 -19.16 -0.21 18.23
N LEU A 240 -19.32 1.01 18.75
CA LEU A 240 -19.48 2.20 17.92
C LEU A 240 -18.25 2.44 17.03
N GLY A 241 -17.04 2.35 17.60
CA GLY A 241 -15.80 2.51 16.86
C GLY A 241 -15.64 1.47 15.76
N THR A 242 -15.87 0.20 16.08
CA THR A 242 -15.71 -0.89 15.11
C THR A 242 -16.76 -0.83 14.00
N THR A 243 -18.04 -0.61 14.30
CA THR A 243 -19.10 -0.57 13.29
C THR A 243 -18.95 0.62 12.34
N VAL A 244 -18.63 1.81 12.85
CA VAL A 244 -18.44 3.03 12.05
C VAL A 244 -17.21 2.92 11.16
N LEU A 245 -16.05 2.50 11.69
CA LEU A 245 -14.84 2.40 10.87
C LEU A 245 -14.91 1.24 9.87
N ASN A 246 -15.57 0.11 10.20
CA ASN A 246 -15.82 -0.95 9.23
C ASN A 246 -16.76 -0.49 8.10
N PHE A 247 -17.79 0.30 8.42
CA PHE A 247 -18.64 0.90 7.39
C PHE A 247 -17.83 1.84 6.49
N LEU A 248 -17.03 2.73 7.06
CA LEU A 248 -16.18 3.66 6.30
C LEU A 248 -15.14 2.92 5.45
N SER A 249 -14.57 1.81 5.95
CA SER A 249 -13.63 1.01 5.17
C SER A 249 -14.29 0.37 3.95
N VAL A 250 -15.48 -0.20 4.13
CA VAL A 250 -16.26 -0.75 3.03
C VAL A 250 -16.67 0.34 2.06
N ALA A 251 -17.08 1.53 2.55
CA ALA A 251 -17.51 2.63 1.72
C ALA A 251 -16.39 3.17 0.81
N PHE A 252 -15.20 3.41 1.35
CA PHE A 252 -14.16 4.20 0.67
C PHE A 252 -12.89 3.45 0.29
N PHE A 253 -12.56 2.31 0.91
CA PHE A 253 -11.23 1.70 0.74
C PHE A 253 -11.27 0.34 0.01
N ARG A 254 -10.16 0.01 -0.66
CA ARG A 254 -9.87 -1.33 -1.25
C ARG A 254 -8.44 -1.76 -1.01
#